data_AF-A0A524F6K0-F1
#
_entry.id   AF-A0A524F6K0-F1
#
_cell.length_a   1.000
_cell.length_b   1.000
_cell.length_c   1.000
_cell.angle_alpha   90.00
_cell.angle_beta   90.00
_cell.angle_gamma   90.00
#
_symmetry.space_group_name_H-M   'P 1'
#
loop_
_entity.id
_entity.type
_entity.pdbx_description
1 polymer ?
#
loop_
_entity_poly.entity_id
_entity_poly.type
_entity_poly.pdbx_seq_one_letter_code
_entity_poly.pdbx_strand_id
1 'polypeptide(L)'
;MTEDKDNILFTKKDEKPKVRSKVGQWFVDLWKKTLLFLNAQFTGIFEKGKIFFTLIFFVVTIVIALFSFGGYGASFGVKNAVNIISFSVVLGFLFLMICTFIPALSKHLFEEEGSFTKIIISVITFILSFIIVLIWALFGEEEVTIVFLRFSQLLPYFFILVFLGVNILQIHFLKDGISTIANKAEDRMIVQQIDTKKKNIAAIPFLILSLILPLLLHFFTVWIFWADANSPETIAADPEAPAKYIAWVVIIGILYLGMDVWQVYLFIRSKKYSSVNVYSSLLYMFISLIIWFRTYGFITSFLKEISTIGTIFVNALGNILLVILTAVFILRMIAKEVKETKKMNVNAIPFLVFALVLMYVAGQVVLILGSVTTTKQVDIVNNSILLVSSVVYYIWYSQYILQRMNYIKRTRYTIKEIKGVITEFAENLKETAPSESEKINSALETILIKHKIEEKDIS
;
A
#
# COMPACT_ATOMS: atom_id res chain seq x y z
N MET A 1 63.15 -18.60 54.88
CA MET A 1 62.23 -19.33 55.77
C MET A 1 60.87 -18.70 55.56
N THR A 2 60.24 -19.18 54.50
CA THR A 2 59.07 -18.63 53.83
C THR A 2 58.49 -19.80 53.05
N GLU A 3 57.15 -19.85 53.00
CA GLU A 3 56.35 -20.63 52.03
C GLU A 3 56.44 -22.17 52.21
N ASP A 4 55.41 -22.98 52.01
CA ASP A 4 54.04 -22.84 51.51
C ASP A 4 53.32 -24.15 51.89
N LYS A 5 52.04 -24.28 51.51
CA LYS A 5 51.13 -25.48 51.55
C LYS A 5 50.13 -25.44 52.69
N ASP A 6 48.86 -25.77 52.55
CA ASP A 6 47.93 -26.21 51.49
C ASP A 6 46.56 -26.14 52.22
N ASN A 7 45.40 -25.70 51.72
CA ASN A 7 44.59 -26.29 50.66
C ASN A 7 43.35 -25.41 50.45
N ILE A 8 43.16 -24.89 49.23
CA ILE A 8 41.88 -24.38 48.76
C ILE A 8 41.29 -25.44 47.83
N LEU A 9 40.19 -26.05 48.27
CA LEU A 9 39.46 -27.07 47.51
C LEU A 9 38.43 -26.38 46.59
N PHE A 10 38.85 -25.98 45.39
CA PHE A 10 37.92 -25.58 44.33
C PHE A 10 37.40 -26.83 43.61
N THR A 11 36.12 -27.13 43.81
CA THR A 11 35.36 -28.05 42.95
C THR A 11 35.17 -27.41 41.58
N LYS A 12 36.03 -27.80 40.65
CA LYS A 12 35.91 -27.47 39.22
C LYS A 12 34.72 -28.25 38.66
N LYS A 13 33.58 -27.59 38.54
CA LYS A 13 32.40 -28.13 37.83
C LYS A 13 32.68 -28.01 36.34
N ASP A 14 32.80 -29.14 35.66
CA ASP A 14 33.03 -29.25 34.22
C ASP A 14 31.93 -28.51 33.42
N GLU A 15 32.22 -27.29 32.99
CA GLU A 15 31.46 -26.64 31.93
C GLU A 15 31.83 -27.29 30.59
N LYS A 16 30.97 -28.21 30.13
CA LYS A 16 31.01 -28.71 28.76
C LYS A 16 30.98 -27.52 27.78
N PRO A 17 31.93 -27.37 26.85
CA PRO A 17 31.84 -26.35 25.82
C PRO A 17 30.62 -26.66 24.95
N LYS A 18 29.58 -25.83 25.05
CA LYS A 18 28.42 -25.87 24.15
C LYS A 18 28.90 -25.57 22.74
N VAL A 19 29.18 -26.62 21.97
CA VAL A 19 29.27 -26.57 20.52
C VAL A 19 27.89 -26.14 19.99
N ARG A 20 27.62 -24.83 19.98
CA ARG A 20 26.52 -24.27 19.18
C ARG A 20 26.87 -24.63 17.74
N SER A 21 26.10 -25.53 17.14
CA SER A 21 26.29 -25.95 15.77
C SER A 21 26.37 -24.72 14.86
N LYS A 22 27.29 -24.72 13.89
CA LYS A 22 27.42 -23.63 12.89
C LYS A 22 26.08 -23.29 12.23
N VAL A 23 25.18 -24.27 12.10
CA VAL A 23 23.80 -24.11 11.61
C VAL A 23 22.96 -23.24 12.55
N GLY A 24 23.05 -23.45 13.86
CA GLY A 24 22.33 -22.63 14.84
C GLY A 24 22.83 -21.18 14.88
N GLN A 25 24.15 -20.96 14.75
CA GLN A 25 24.69 -19.59 14.63
C GLN A 25 24.27 -18.92 13.33
N TRP A 26 24.31 -19.63 12.19
CA TRP A 26 23.84 -19.12 10.91
C TRP A 26 22.37 -18.74 10.94
N PHE A 27 21.51 -19.55 11.56
CA PHE A 27 20.09 -19.25 11.70
C PHE A 27 19.84 -18.02 12.59
N VAL A 28 20.56 -17.90 13.71
CA VAL A 28 20.50 -16.73 14.60
C VAL A 28 20.96 -15.46 13.88
N ASP A 29 22.01 -15.53 13.07
CA ASP A 29 22.52 -14.39 12.32
C ASP A 29 21.59 -14.00 11.16
N LEU A 30 21.01 -14.98 10.46
CA LEU A 30 19.98 -14.75 9.45
C LEU A 30 18.75 -14.09 10.08
N TRP A 31 18.32 -14.59 11.25
CA TRP A 31 17.20 -14.01 12.00
C TRP A 31 17.50 -12.57 12.41
N LYS A 32 18.68 -12.29 12.98
CA LYS A 32 19.11 -10.93 13.33
C LYS A 32 19.13 -10.00 12.12
N LYS A 33 19.70 -10.43 10.98
CA LYS A 33 19.73 -9.63 9.74
C LYS A 33 18.33 -9.34 9.23
N THR A 34 17.45 -10.34 9.26
CA THR A 34 16.05 -10.20 8.88
C THR A 34 15.34 -9.22 9.80
N LEU A 35 15.52 -9.34 11.12
CA LEU A 35 14.88 -8.48 12.12
C LEU A 35 15.40 -7.04 12.04
N LEU A 36 16.69 -6.83 11.78
CA LEU A 36 17.26 -5.51 11.50
C LEU A 36 16.68 -4.89 10.23
N PHE A 37 16.58 -5.67 9.16
CA PHE A 37 15.95 -5.23 7.91
C PHE A 37 14.48 -4.86 8.13
N LEU A 38 13.70 -5.72 8.79
CA LEU A 38 12.30 -5.48 9.12
C LEU A 38 12.16 -4.24 10.01
N ASN A 39 12.95 -4.10 11.08
CA ASN A 39 12.91 -2.92 11.95
C ASN A 39 13.24 -1.62 11.21
N ALA A 40 14.20 -1.66 10.29
CA ALA A 40 14.53 -0.51 9.45
C ALA A 40 13.37 -0.13 8.50
N GLN A 41 12.64 -1.11 7.98
CA GLN A 41 11.51 -0.87 7.08
C GLN A 41 10.20 -0.49 7.81
N PHE A 42 10.04 -0.90 9.07
CA PHE A 42 8.78 -0.81 9.80
C PHE A 42 8.89 0.00 11.11
N THR A 43 9.76 1.02 11.17
CA THR A 43 9.83 1.94 12.34
C THR A 43 9.96 1.22 13.69
N GLY A 44 10.71 0.12 13.73
CA GLY A 44 10.97 -0.59 14.97
C GLY A 44 9.76 -1.33 15.57
N ILE A 45 8.71 -1.68 14.80
CA ILE A 45 7.61 -2.51 15.35
C ILE A 45 8.07 -3.87 15.90
N PHE A 46 9.25 -4.37 15.50
CA PHE A 46 9.84 -5.60 16.04
C PHE A 46 10.92 -5.32 17.12
N GLU A 47 11.01 -4.10 17.66
CA GLU A 47 11.83 -3.82 18.84
C GLU A 47 11.29 -4.58 20.06
N LYS A 48 12.17 -4.91 21.01
CA LYS A 48 11.82 -5.71 22.20
C LYS A 48 10.65 -5.11 22.99
N GLY A 49 10.62 -3.79 23.16
CA GLY A 49 9.52 -3.08 23.83
C GLY A 49 8.18 -3.15 23.09
N LYS A 50 8.17 -3.46 21.79
CA LYS A 50 6.97 -3.46 20.93
C LYS A 50 6.49 -4.86 20.54
N ILE A 51 7.34 -5.88 20.65
CA ILE A 51 7.09 -7.24 20.14
C ILE A 51 5.81 -7.89 20.71
N PHE A 52 5.46 -7.58 21.96
CA PHE A 52 4.23 -8.05 22.59
C PHE A 52 2.98 -7.61 21.80
N PHE A 53 2.91 -6.34 21.44
CA PHE A 53 1.79 -5.78 20.68
C PHE A 53 1.76 -6.28 19.25
N THR A 54 2.93 -6.44 18.64
CA THR A 54 3.10 -7.03 17.32
C THR A 54 2.57 -8.46 17.29
N LEU A 55 2.83 -9.26 18.34
CA LEU A 55 2.31 -10.62 18.45
C LEU A 55 0.79 -10.63 18.62
N ILE A 56 0.22 -9.76 19.46
CA ILE A 56 -1.24 -9.58 19.58
C ILE A 56 -1.83 -9.25 18.21
N PHE A 57 -1.26 -8.27 17.51
CA PHE A 57 -1.71 -7.86 16.18
C PHE A 57 -1.72 -9.02 15.20
N PHE A 58 -0.65 -9.81 15.11
CA PHE A 58 -0.58 -10.97 14.21
C PHE A 58 -1.59 -12.06 14.58
N VAL A 59 -1.70 -12.40 15.87
CA VAL A 59 -2.67 -13.42 16.33
C VAL A 59 -4.09 -13.00 15.99
N VAL A 60 -4.48 -11.77 16.31
CA VAL A 60 -5.82 -11.26 16.00
C VAL A 60 -6.06 -11.22 14.49
N THR A 61 -5.10 -10.76 13.70
CA THR A 61 -5.21 -10.71 12.23
C THR A 61 -5.42 -12.12 11.65
N ILE A 62 -4.67 -13.11 12.13
CA ILE A 62 -4.83 -14.51 11.71
C ILE A 62 -6.21 -15.03 12.11
N VAL A 63 -6.66 -14.76 13.34
CA VAL A 63 -7.99 -15.18 13.82
C VAL A 63 -9.10 -14.58 12.96
N ILE A 64 -9.07 -13.27 12.69
CA ILE A 64 -10.03 -12.60 11.80
C ILE A 64 -9.99 -13.19 10.39
N ALA A 65 -8.80 -13.43 9.85
CA ALA A 65 -8.64 -14.06 8.54
C ALA A 65 -9.20 -15.50 8.52
N LEU A 66 -8.96 -16.30 9.57
CA LEU A 66 -9.50 -17.66 9.66
C LEU A 66 -11.02 -17.68 9.77
N PHE A 67 -11.64 -16.71 10.44
CA PHE A 67 -13.11 -16.58 10.44
C PHE A 67 -13.71 -16.26 9.06
N SER A 68 -12.88 -15.78 8.11
CA SER A 68 -13.29 -15.64 6.71
C SER A 68 -13.21 -16.96 5.91
N PHE A 69 -12.53 -17.99 6.44
CA PHE A 69 -12.40 -19.30 5.81
C PHE A 69 -13.47 -20.29 6.30
N GLY A 70 -14.15 -20.92 5.34
CA GLY A 70 -15.19 -21.92 5.59
C GLY A 70 -16.57 -21.29 5.71
N GLY A 71 -17.55 -21.84 4.99
CA GLY A 71 -18.94 -21.32 4.88
C GLY A 71 -19.71 -21.09 6.21
N TYR A 72 -19.08 -21.31 7.37
CA TYR A 72 -19.54 -20.91 8.69
C TYR A 72 -19.67 -19.39 8.87
N GLY A 73 -18.90 -18.58 8.12
CA GLY A 73 -18.98 -17.12 8.12
C GLY A 73 -20.29 -16.53 7.58
N ALA A 74 -21.14 -17.35 6.96
CA ALA A 74 -22.45 -16.93 6.45
C ALA A 74 -23.50 -16.76 7.56
N SER A 75 -23.32 -17.39 8.72
CA SER A 75 -24.25 -17.25 9.84
C SER A 75 -24.18 -15.84 10.43
N PHE A 76 -25.35 -15.22 10.65
CA PHE A 76 -25.46 -13.83 11.15
C PHE A 76 -24.64 -13.58 12.42
N GLY A 77 -24.60 -14.56 13.34
CA GLY A 77 -23.83 -14.47 14.58
C GLY A 77 -22.31 -14.40 14.39
N VAL A 78 -21.75 -15.11 13.41
CA VAL A 78 -20.30 -15.09 13.13
C VAL A 78 -19.89 -13.74 12.51
N LYS A 79 -20.71 -13.17 11.62
CA LYS A 79 -20.44 -11.85 11.02
C LYS A 79 -20.36 -10.74 12.07
N ASN A 80 -21.33 -10.69 12.96
CA ASN A 80 -21.36 -9.69 14.02
C ASN A 80 -20.21 -9.89 15.02
N ALA A 81 -19.85 -11.14 15.35
CA ALA A 81 -18.70 -11.43 16.20
C ALA A 81 -17.39 -10.92 15.57
N VAL A 82 -17.16 -11.17 14.28
CA VAL A 82 -15.96 -10.68 13.57
C VAL A 82 -15.90 -9.15 13.58
N ASN A 83 -17.02 -8.48 13.32
CA ASN A 83 -17.09 -7.02 13.33
C ASN A 83 -16.80 -6.43 14.72
N ILE A 84 -17.42 -7.00 15.77
CA ILE A 84 -17.21 -6.59 17.15
C ILE A 84 -15.75 -6.78 17.55
N ILE A 85 -15.17 -7.97 17.32
CA ILE A 85 -13.78 -8.27 17.67
C ILE A 85 -12.82 -7.35 16.91
N SER A 86 -13.00 -7.22 15.59
CA SER A 86 -12.13 -6.39 14.75
C SER A 86 -12.14 -4.94 15.20
N PHE A 87 -13.32 -4.36 15.41
CA PHE A 87 -13.45 -2.97 15.81
C PHE A 87 -12.95 -2.72 17.24
N SER A 88 -13.19 -3.67 18.16
CA SER A 88 -12.68 -3.60 19.54
C SER A 88 -11.15 -3.57 19.58
N VAL A 89 -10.49 -4.37 18.75
CA VAL A 89 -9.03 -4.41 18.72
C VAL A 89 -8.45 -3.18 18.01
N VAL A 90 -9.09 -2.70 16.93
CA VAL A 90 -8.74 -1.42 16.30
C VAL A 90 -8.80 -0.28 17.33
N LEU A 91 -9.93 -0.17 18.04
CA LEU A 91 -10.13 0.85 19.07
C LEU A 91 -9.13 0.71 20.21
N GLY A 92 -8.81 -0.53 20.63
CA GLY A 92 -7.79 -0.80 21.64
C GLY A 92 -6.41 -0.31 21.22
N PHE A 93 -6.00 -0.52 19.95
CA PHE A 93 -4.76 0.05 19.45
C PHE A 93 -4.80 1.58 19.39
N LEU A 94 -5.94 2.20 19.04
CA LEU A 94 -6.07 3.66 19.08
C LEU A 94 -5.98 4.22 20.49
N PHE A 95 -6.54 3.55 21.50
CA PHE A 95 -6.37 3.94 22.89
C PHE A 95 -4.94 3.75 23.38
N LEU A 96 -4.29 2.64 23.02
CA LEU A 96 -2.85 2.45 23.32
C LEU A 96 -2.00 3.53 22.66
N MET A 97 -2.33 3.94 21.43
CA MET A 97 -1.72 5.09 20.76
C MET A 97 -1.89 6.37 21.60
N ILE A 98 -3.08 6.63 22.11
CA ILE A 98 -3.34 7.79 23.00
C ILE A 98 -2.51 7.69 24.28
N CYS A 99 -2.42 6.51 24.90
CA CYS A 99 -1.59 6.29 26.10
C CYS A 99 -0.11 6.63 25.88
N THR A 100 0.42 6.49 24.66
CA THR A 100 1.81 6.85 24.37
C THR A 100 2.10 8.34 24.48
N PHE A 101 1.09 9.20 24.36
CA PHE A 101 1.26 10.64 24.57
C PHE A 101 1.41 11.02 26.05
N ILE A 102 1.09 10.09 26.97
CA ILE A 102 1.28 10.27 28.41
C ILE A 102 2.63 9.65 28.80
N PRO A 103 3.65 10.43 29.21
CA PRO A 103 5.02 9.93 29.40
C PRO A 103 5.15 8.76 30.39
N ALA A 104 4.39 8.80 31.50
CA ALA A 104 4.40 7.75 32.51
C ALA A 104 3.87 6.41 31.95
N LEU A 105 2.77 6.45 31.19
CA LEU A 105 2.19 5.26 30.56
C LEU A 105 3.09 4.76 29.42
N SER A 106 3.64 5.67 28.62
CA SER A 106 4.58 5.31 27.55
C SER A 106 5.79 4.56 28.10
N LYS A 107 6.35 4.99 29.24
CA LYS A 107 7.49 4.30 29.85
C LYS A 107 7.15 2.83 30.16
N HIS A 108 6.02 2.60 30.82
CA HIS A 108 5.58 1.25 31.17
C HIS A 108 5.17 0.40 29.95
N LEU A 109 4.60 1.00 28.90
CA LEU A 109 4.20 0.29 27.70
C LEU A 109 5.40 -0.25 26.89
N PHE A 110 6.52 0.46 26.90
CA PHE A 110 7.69 0.12 26.07
C PHE A 110 8.91 -0.38 26.87
N GLU A 111 8.75 -0.71 28.16
CA GLU A 111 9.76 -1.42 28.95
C GLU A 111 10.22 -2.71 28.22
N GLU A 112 11.55 -2.93 28.14
CA GLU A 112 12.15 -4.07 27.42
C GLU A 112 11.92 -5.39 28.15
N GLU A 113 11.85 -5.35 29.48
CA GLU A 113 11.53 -6.51 30.31
C GLU A 113 10.01 -6.67 30.42
N GLY A 114 9.55 -7.91 30.57
CA GLY A 114 8.13 -8.29 30.61
C GLY A 114 7.40 -7.75 31.84
N SER A 115 7.26 -6.43 31.93
CA SER A 115 6.60 -5.71 33.00
C SER A 115 5.14 -6.12 33.06
N PHE A 116 4.73 -6.69 34.19
CA PHE A 116 3.33 -7.07 34.43
C PHE A 116 2.37 -5.88 34.22
N THR A 117 2.84 -4.67 34.51
CA THR A 117 2.14 -3.40 34.28
C THR A 117 1.78 -3.18 32.81
N LYS A 118 2.67 -3.51 31.88
CA LYS A 118 2.41 -3.42 30.44
C LYS A 118 1.23 -4.30 30.03
N ILE A 119 1.21 -5.53 30.54
CA ILE A 119 0.14 -6.49 30.27
C ILE A 119 -1.18 -5.96 30.85
N ILE A 120 -1.19 -5.48 32.09
CA ILE A 120 -2.38 -4.91 32.73
C ILE A 120 -2.94 -3.74 31.91
N ILE A 121 -2.12 -2.74 31.57
CA ILE A 121 -2.56 -1.57 30.80
C ILE A 121 -3.17 -2.02 29.47
N SER A 122 -2.52 -2.96 28.79
CA SER A 122 -3.00 -3.51 27.51
C SER A 122 -4.35 -4.21 27.66
N VAL A 123 -4.45 -5.12 28.62
CA VAL A 123 -5.68 -5.89 28.88
C VAL A 123 -6.84 -4.97 29.24
N ILE A 124 -6.63 -4.01 30.16
CA ILE A 124 -7.65 -3.02 30.52
C ILE A 124 -8.10 -2.23 29.28
N THR A 125 -7.14 -1.81 28.45
CA THR A 125 -7.45 -1.02 27.24
C THR A 125 -8.30 -1.82 26.25
N PHE A 126 -7.96 -3.08 26.00
CA PHE A 126 -8.74 -3.95 25.10
C PHE A 126 -10.11 -4.33 25.68
N ILE A 127 -10.21 -4.58 27.00
CA ILE A 127 -11.48 -4.85 27.67
C ILE A 127 -12.39 -3.63 27.58
N LEU A 128 -11.87 -2.44 27.88
CA LEU A 128 -12.64 -1.18 27.78
C LEU A 128 -13.14 -0.96 26.35
N SER A 129 -12.27 -1.18 25.37
CA SER A 129 -12.63 -1.09 23.95
C SER A 129 -13.73 -2.07 23.58
N PHE A 130 -13.62 -3.32 24.03
CA PHE A 130 -14.64 -4.34 23.82
C PHE A 130 -15.98 -3.97 24.45
N ILE A 131 -15.97 -3.47 25.69
CA ILE A 131 -17.20 -3.02 26.38
C ILE A 131 -17.87 -1.87 25.60
N ILE A 132 -17.10 -0.87 25.15
CA ILE A 132 -17.63 0.25 24.36
C ILE A 132 -18.29 -0.26 23.08
N VAL A 133 -17.61 -1.14 22.34
CA VAL A 133 -18.15 -1.70 21.10
C VAL A 133 -19.36 -2.60 21.37
N LEU A 134 -19.35 -3.38 22.44
CA LEU A 134 -20.46 -4.25 22.83
C LEU A 134 -21.71 -3.44 23.22
N ILE A 135 -21.55 -2.38 24.02
CA ILE A 135 -22.65 -1.46 24.34
C ILE A 135 -23.21 -0.87 23.04
N TRP A 136 -22.34 -0.41 22.14
CA TRP A 136 -22.80 0.12 20.86
C TRP A 136 -23.51 -0.94 19.99
N ALA A 137 -23.06 -2.18 20.01
CA ALA A 137 -23.70 -3.28 19.29
C ALA A 137 -25.08 -3.65 19.87
N LEU A 138 -25.22 -3.66 21.19
CA LEU A 138 -26.46 -4.03 21.87
C LEU A 138 -27.54 -2.94 21.76
N PHE A 139 -27.17 -1.67 21.94
CA PHE A 139 -28.13 -0.56 21.96
C PHE A 139 -28.28 0.13 20.59
N GLY A 140 -27.30 -0.05 19.69
CA GLY A 140 -27.27 0.62 18.39
C GLY A 140 -28.16 0.02 17.30
N GLU A 141 -28.82 -1.12 17.53
CA GLU A 141 -29.76 -1.72 16.56
C GLU A 141 -31.21 -1.28 16.78
N GLU A 142 -31.67 -1.17 18.03
CA GLU A 142 -33.08 -0.92 18.36
C GLU A 142 -33.43 0.57 18.52
N GLU A 143 -32.51 1.39 19.05
CA GLU A 143 -32.82 2.78 19.43
C GLU A 143 -32.54 3.81 18.30
N VAL A 144 -31.87 3.40 17.22
CA VAL A 144 -31.46 4.32 16.15
C VAL A 144 -32.50 4.35 15.03
N THR A 145 -33.26 5.44 14.96
CA THR A 145 -34.30 5.70 13.95
C THR A 145 -33.74 5.86 12.54
N ILE A 146 -32.52 6.37 12.40
CA ILE A 146 -31.82 6.46 11.12
C ILE A 146 -31.14 5.12 10.84
N VAL A 147 -31.74 4.33 9.95
CA VAL A 147 -31.29 2.98 9.57
C VAL A 147 -29.78 2.93 9.24
N PHE A 148 -29.24 3.97 8.59
CA PHE A 148 -27.82 4.10 8.26
C PHE A 148 -26.86 4.17 9.47
N LEU A 149 -27.32 4.71 10.61
CA LEU A 149 -26.52 4.83 11.83
C LEU A 149 -26.55 3.57 12.70
N ARG A 150 -27.32 2.54 12.29
CA ARG A 150 -27.37 1.26 13.00
C ARG A 150 -26.02 0.57 12.94
N PHE A 151 -25.65 -0.09 14.04
CA PHE A 151 -24.36 -0.78 14.20
C PHE A 151 -24.07 -1.75 13.05
N SER A 152 -25.04 -2.59 12.68
CA SER A 152 -24.93 -3.58 11.60
C SER A 152 -24.74 -2.99 10.20
N GLN A 153 -25.01 -1.69 10.01
CA GLN A 153 -24.86 -1.02 8.72
C GLN A 153 -23.65 -0.08 8.70
N LEU A 154 -23.51 0.80 9.69
CA LEU A 154 -22.47 1.83 9.71
C LEU A 154 -21.07 1.24 9.75
N LEU A 155 -20.86 0.22 10.59
CA LEU A 155 -19.53 -0.33 10.83
C LEU A 155 -18.94 -1.02 9.59
N PRO A 156 -19.69 -1.87 8.86
CA PRO A 156 -19.23 -2.36 7.56
C PRO A 156 -18.95 -1.24 6.55
N TYR A 157 -19.81 -0.22 6.41
CA TYR A 157 -19.55 0.88 5.48
C TYR A 157 -18.28 1.65 5.84
N PHE A 158 -18.04 1.88 7.13
CA PHE A 158 -16.82 2.51 7.62
C PHE A 158 -15.59 1.66 7.22
N PHE A 159 -15.62 0.35 7.46
CA PHE A 159 -14.53 -0.52 7.05
C PHE A 159 -14.33 -0.57 5.54
N ILE A 160 -15.41 -0.54 4.75
CA ILE A 160 -15.33 -0.46 3.28
C ILE A 160 -14.69 0.85 2.83
N LEU A 161 -15.06 1.97 3.43
CA LEU A 161 -14.49 3.28 3.11
C LEU A 161 -13.00 3.32 3.44
N VAL A 162 -12.60 2.82 4.62
CA VAL A 162 -11.19 2.70 5.01
C VAL A 162 -10.45 1.78 4.05
N PHE A 163 -11.04 0.63 3.70
CA PHE A 163 -10.47 -0.31 2.74
C PHE A 163 -10.26 0.33 1.36
N LEU A 164 -11.24 1.07 0.83
CA LEU A 164 -11.12 1.79 -0.43
C LEU A 164 -10.04 2.88 -0.36
N GLY A 165 -10.03 3.69 0.71
CA GLY A 165 -9.01 4.73 0.92
C GLY A 165 -7.60 4.13 0.98
N VAL A 166 -7.45 3.00 1.66
CA VAL A 166 -6.18 2.27 1.73
C VAL A 166 -5.77 1.68 0.39
N ASN A 167 -6.69 1.14 -0.42
CA ASN A 167 -6.36 0.68 -1.77
C ASN A 167 -5.96 1.83 -2.71
N ILE A 168 -6.56 3.02 -2.56
CA ILE A 168 -6.13 4.23 -3.31
C ILE A 168 -4.71 4.62 -2.89
N LEU A 169 -4.43 4.61 -1.58
CA LEU A 169 -3.07 4.84 -1.08
C LEU A 169 -2.10 3.80 -1.63
N GLN A 170 -2.49 2.53 -1.73
CA GLN A 170 -1.65 1.46 -2.29
C GLN A 170 -1.20 1.77 -3.74
N ILE A 171 -2.07 2.32 -4.59
CA ILE A 171 -1.69 2.76 -5.95
C ILE A 171 -0.57 3.80 -5.88
N HIS A 172 -0.64 4.73 -4.92
CA HIS A 172 0.41 5.71 -4.69
C HIS A 172 1.75 5.11 -4.20
N PHE A 173 1.78 3.92 -3.59
CA PHE A 173 3.05 3.28 -3.19
C PHE A 173 3.61 2.35 -4.24
N LEU A 174 2.73 1.66 -4.97
CA LEU A 174 3.13 0.93 -6.17
C LEU A 174 3.89 1.86 -7.11
N LYS A 175 3.45 3.11 -7.25
CA LYS A 175 4.22 4.18 -7.89
C LYS A 175 5.67 4.26 -7.43
N ASP A 176 5.92 4.44 -6.13
CA ASP A 176 7.28 4.71 -5.63
C ASP A 176 8.18 3.48 -5.82
N GLY A 177 7.63 2.29 -5.61
CA GLY A 177 8.30 1.02 -5.88
C GLY A 177 8.64 0.86 -7.37
N ILE A 178 7.64 1.02 -8.24
CA ILE A 178 7.77 0.93 -9.70
C ILE A 178 8.74 1.99 -10.21
N SER A 179 8.61 3.23 -9.75
CA SER A 179 9.47 4.36 -10.11
C SER A 179 10.91 4.11 -9.69
N THR A 180 11.15 3.54 -8.50
CA THR A 180 12.50 3.18 -8.06
C THR A 180 13.12 2.10 -8.94
N ILE A 181 12.35 1.07 -9.32
CA ILE A 181 12.82 0.00 -10.22
C ILE A 181 13.11 0.58 -11.62
N ALA A 182 12.20 1.39 -12.15
CA ALA A 182 12.32 2.03 -13.45
C ALA A 182 13.50 3.00 -13.49
N ASN A 183 13.72 3.79 -12.45
CA ASN A 183 14.89 4.66 -12.31
C ASN A 183 16.18 3.86 -12.28
N LYS A 184 16.26 2.78 -11.48
CA LYS A 184 17.45 1.93 -11.44
C LYS A 184 17.78 1.30 -12.79
N ALA A 185 16.76 0.92 -13.56
CA ALA A 185 16.95 0.40 -14.91
C ALA A 185 17.45 1.47 -15.88
N GLU A 186 16.87 2.68 -15.82
CA GLU A 186 17.30 3.84 -16.60
C GLU A 186 18.73 4.27 -16.25
N ASP A 187 19.07 4.37 -14.96
CA ASP A 187 20.41 4.75 -14.48
C ASP A 187 21.47 3.76 -14.96
N ARG A 188 21.16 2.46 -14.97
CA ARG A 188 22.07 1.43 -15.51
C ARG A 188 22.35 1.63 -17.00
N MET A 189 21.42 2.21 -17.75
CA MET A 189 21.63 2.56 -19.16
C MET A 189 22.40 3.88 -19.31
N ILE A 190 22.24 4.83 -18.38
CA ILE A 190 22.94 6.14 -18.40
C ILE A 190 24.41 6.01 -17.98
N VAL A 191 24.72 5.21 -16.96
CA VAL A 191 26.09 5.02 -16.43
C VAL A 191 27.04 4.43 -17.47
N GLN A 192 26.53 3.80 -18.53
CA GLN A 192 27.32 3.25 -19.63
C GLN A 192 27.75 4.30 -20.69
N GLN A 193 27.53 5.60 -20.47
CA GLN A 193 27.85 6.70 -21.42
C GLN A 193 27.42 6.38 -22.86
N ILE A 194 26.22 5.82 -22.98
CA ILE A 194 25.69 5.38 -24.25
C ILE A 194 25.36 6.62 -25.10
N ASP A 195 26.02 6.77 -26.26
CA ASP A 195 25.67 7.77 -27.27
C ASP A 195 24.14 7.78 -27.51
N THR A 196 23.54 8.97 -27.68
CA THR A 196 22.11 9.19 -27.95
C THR A 196 21.53 8.22 -28.98
N LYS A 197 22.27 7.87 -30.04
CA LYS A 197 21.86 6.84 -31.02
C LYS A 197 21.73 5.45 -30.42
N LYS A 198 22.71 5.01 -29.63
CA LYS A 198 22.68 3.69 -28.97
C LYS A 198 21.59 3.64 -27.88
N LYS A 199 21.32 4.76 -27.18
CA LYS A 199 20.22 4.86 -26.20
C LYS A 199 18.86 4.67 -26.88
N ASN A 200 18.67 5.28 -28.06
CA ASN A 200 17.47 5.10 -28.87
C ASN A 200 17.26 3.62 -29.26
N ILE A 201 18.32 2.93 -29.69
CA ILE A 201 18.25 1.52 -30.09
C ILE A 201 17.90 0.65 -28.87
N ALA A 202 18.52 0.91 -27.71
CA ALA A 202 18.28 0.12 -26.50
C ALA A 202 16.87 0.33 -25.91
N ALA A 203 16.24 1.49 -26.13
CA ALA A 203 14.90 1.77 -25.61
C ALA A 203 13.75 1.16 -26.45
N ILE A 204 13.98 0.90 -27.74
CA ILE A 204 12.98 0.32 -28.64
C ILE A 204 12.48 -1.07 -28.18
N PRO A 205 13.35 -2.02 -27.79
CA PRO A 205 12.90 -3.31 -27.26
C PRO A 205 11.97 -3.18 -26.05
N PHE A 206 12.24 -2.24 -25.13
CA PHE A 206 11.38 -2.00 -23.98
C PHE A 206 10.02 -1.42 -24.38
N LEU A 207 9.99 -0.51 -25.36
CA LEU A 207 8.74 -0.02 -25.92
C LEU A 207 7.94 -1.18 -26.53
N ILE A 208 8.54 -1.97 -27.42
CA ILE A 208 7.88 -3.12 -28.06
C ILE A 208 7.33 -4.08 -27.01
N LEU A 209 8.16 -4.47 -26.03
CA LEU A 209 7.73 -5.36 -24.95
C LEU A 209 6.56 -4.76 -24.15
N SER A 210 6.60 -3.44 -23.90
CA SER A 210 5.54 -2.75 -23.16
C SER A 210 4.20 -2.69 -23.89
N LEU A 211 4.21 -2.73 -25.23
CA LEU A 211 2.99 -2.77 -26.05
C LEU A 211 2.47 -4.21 -26.25
N ILE A 212 3.38 -5.19 -26.31
CA ILE A 212 3.00 -6.60 -26.46
C ILE A 212 2.40 -7.16 -25.17
N LEU A 213 2.96 -6.79 -24.01
CA LEU A 213 2.54 -7.36 -22.72
C LEU A 213 1.03 -7.17 -22.43
N PRO A 214 0.43 -5.98 -22.53
CA PRO A 214 -1.01 -5.79 -22.33
C PRO A 214 -1.87 -6.63 -23.26
N LEU A 215 -1.47 -6.75 -24.53
CA LEU A 215 -2.16 -7.59 -25.53
C LEU A 215 -2.10 -9.07 -25.14
N LEU A 216 -0.93 -9.58 -24.74
CA LEU A 216 -0.78 -10.95 -24.26
C LEU A 216 -1.64 -11.22 -23.02
N LEU A 217 -1.63 -10.30 -22.05
CA LEU A 217 -2.46 -10.37 -20.85
C LEU A 217 -3.95 -10.38 -21.19
N HIS A 218 -4.36 -9.58 -22.16
CA HIS A 218 -5.74 -9.56 -22.65
C HIS A 218 -6.13 -10.90 -23.30
N PHE A 219 -5.34 -11.40 -24.24
CA PHE A 219 -5.57 -12.71 -24.87
C PHE A 219 -5.59 -13.84 -23.86
N PHE A 220 -4.69 -13.82 -22.88
CA PHE A 220 -4.65 -14.80 -21.81
C PHE A 220 -5.93 -14.79 -20.97
N THR A 221 -6.48 -13.59 -20.70
CA THR A 221 -7.76 -13.43 -19.99
C THR A 221 -8.94 -13.95 -20.80
N VAL A 222 -8.94 -13.68 -22.11
CA VAL A 222 -9.93 -14.23 -23.03
C VAL A 222 -9.89 -15.76 -22.98
N TRP A 223 -8.70 -16.33 -23.12
CA TRP A 223 -8.50 -17.77 -23.14
C TRP A 223 -8.92 -18.46 -21.84
N ILE A 224 -8.56 -17.92 -20.67
CA ILE A 224 -8.91 -18.51 -19.36
C ILE A 224 -10.41 -18.57 -19.15
N PHE A 225 -11.12 -17.45 -19.36
CA PHE A 225 -12.53 -17.36 -18.98
C PHE A 225 -13.49 -17.72 -20.11
N TRP A 226 -13.01 -17.99 -21.32
CA TRP A 226 -13.86 -18.36 -22.44
C TRP A 226 -14.70 -19.61 -22.15
N ALA A 227 -14.07 -20.66 -21.60
CA ALA A 227 -14.76 -21.91 -21.28
C ALA A 227 -15.80 -21.72 -20.16
N ASP A 228 -15.42 -20.99 -19.10
CA ASP A 228 -16.29 -20.73 -17.96
C ASP A 228 -17.50 -19.85 -18.33
N ALA A 229 -17.29 -18.82 -19.15
CA ALA A 229 -18.35 -17.92 -19.60
C ALA A 229 -19.38 -18.61 -20.51
N ASN A 230 -18.96 -19.64 -21.26
CA ASN A 230 -19.81 -20.41 -22.17
C ASN A 230 -20.24 -21.78 -21.60
N SER A 231 -19.98 -22.04 -20.32
CA SER A 231 -20.34 -23.31 -19.70
C SER A 231 -21.88 -23.44 -19.62
N PRO A 232 -22.44 -24.66 -19.76
CA PRO A 232 -23.88 -24.86 -19.63
C PRO A 232 -24.43 -24.41 -18.28
N GLU A 233 -23.64 -24.57 -17.22
CA GLU A 233 -24.01 -24.16 -15.86
C GLU A 233 -24.09 -22.63 -15.75
N THR A 234 -23.12 -21.91 -16.32
CA THR A 234 -23.09 -20.43 -16.30
C THR A 234 -24.26 -19.86 -17.11
N ILE A 235 -24.54 -20.43 -18.28
CA ILE A 235 -25.65 -19.99 -19.15
C ILE A 235 -27.01 -20.30 -18.50
N ALA A 236 -27.12 -21.43 -17.79
CA ALA A 236 -28.34 -21.76 -17.05
C ALA A 236 -28.62 -20.78 -15.90
N ALA A 237 -27.56 -20.27 -15.26
CA ALA A 237 -27.69 -19.35 -14.13
C ALA A 237 -27.84 -17.88 -14.56
N ASP A 238 -27.10 -17.44 -15.59
CA ASP A 238 -27.25 -16.13 -16.25
C ASP A 238 -27.13 -16.32 -17.78
N PRO A 239 -28.27 -16.40 -18.51
CA PRO A 239 -28.27 -16.57 -19.97
C PRO A 239 -27.53 -15.48 -20.74
N GLU A 240 -27.36 -14.30 -20.14
CA GLU A 240 -26.67 -13.17 -20.74
C GLU A 240 -25.17 -13.13 -20.40
N ALA A 241 -24.67 -14.03 -19.55
CA ALA A 241 -23.26 -14.06 -19.12
C ALA A 241 -22.24 -14.08 -20.28
N PRO A 242 -22.42 -14.88 -21.36
CA PRO A 242 -21.50 -14.84 -22.50
C PRO A 242 -21.45 -13.46 -23.17
N ALA A 243 -22.61 -12.82 -23.37
CA ALA A 243 -22.69 -11.50 -23.99
C ALA A 243 -22.06 -10.43 -23.11
N LYS A 244 -22.32 -10.45 -21.80
CA LYS A 244 -21.72 -9.53 -20.83
C LYS A 244 -20.19 -9.71 -20.74
N TYR A 245 -19.72 -10.95 -20.78
CA TYR A 245 -18.29 -11.26 -20.82
C TYR A 245 -17.61 -10.72 -22.10
N ILE A 246 -18.21 -10.95 -23.27
CA ILE A 246 -17.71 -10.40 -24.54
C ILE A 246 -17.68 -8.86 -24.51
N ALA A 247 -18.74 -8.22 -24.03
CA ALA A 247 -18.78 -6.76 -23.89
C ALA A 247 -17.63 -6.25 -23.03
N TRP A 248 -17.35 -6.94 -21.92
CA TRP A 248 -16.24 -6.59 -21.04
C TRP A 248 -14.88 -6.79 -21.70
N VAL A 249 -14.67 -7.90 -22.43
CA VAL A 249 -13.45 -8.14 -23.21
C VAL A 249 -13.22 -6.99 -24.18
N VAL A 250 -14.26 -6.56 -24.90
CA VAL A 250 -14.17 -5.42 -25.82
C VAL A 250 -13.79 -4.13 -25.08
N ILE A 251 -14.44 -3.83 -23.95
CA ILE A 251 -14.14 -2.62 -23.15
C ILE A 251 -12.68 -2.60 -22.69
N ILE A 252 -12.17 -3.71 -22.15
CA ILE A 252 -10.79 -3.80 -21.69
C ILE A 252 -9.80 -3.75 -22.86
N GLY A 253 -10.15 -4.35 -24.01
CA GLY A 253 -9.36 -4.25 -25.23
C GLY A 253 -9.22 -2.80 -25.71
N ILE A 254 -10.32 -2.04 -25.73
CA ILE A 254 -10.32 -0.61 -26.06
C ILE A 254 -9.47 0.18 -25.05
N LEU A 255 -9.57 -0.15 -23.77
CA LEU A 255 -8.80 0.49 -22.70
C LEU A 255 -7.29 0.26 -22.88
N TYR A 256 -6.86 -0.98 -23.13
CA TYR A 256 -5.45 -1.27 -23.39
C TYR A 256 -4.95 -0.55 -24.65
N LEU A 257 -5.74 -0.56 -25.74
CA LEU A 257 -5.39 0.16 -26.96
C LEU A 257 -5.24 1.67 -26.72
N GLY A 258 -6.13 2.27 -25.92
CA GLY A 258 -6.02 3.68 -25.53
C GLY A 258 -4.74 3.97 -24.72
N MET A 259 -4.36 3.07 -23.81
CA MET A 259 -3.12 3.18 -23.04
C MET A 259 -1.87 2.96 -23.90
N ASP A 260 -1.90 2.03 -24.85
CA ASP A 260 -0.81 1.79 -25.81
C ASP A 260 -0.57 3.03 -26.68
N VAL A 261 -1.65 3.64 -27.20
CA VAL A 261 -1.58 4.90 -27.96
C VAL A 261 -0.97 6.00 -27.10
N TRP A 262 -1.35 6.10 -25.82
CA TRP A 262 -0.77 7.06 -24.90
C TRP A 262 0.73 6.82 -24.65
N GLN A 263 1.14 5.56 -24.46
CA GLN A 263 2.54 5.18 -24.27
C GLN A 263 3.38 5.53 -25.50
N VAL A 264 2.90 5.22 -26.70
CA VAL A 264 3.54 5.60 -27.97
C VAL A 264 3.65 7.12 -28.10
N TYR A 265 2.58 7.85 -27.76
CA TYR A 265 2.59 9.31 -27.76
C TYR A 265 3.67 9.89 -26.83
N LEU A 266 3.78 9.38 -25.60
CA LEU A 266 4.82 9.80 -24.65
C LEU A 266 6.22 9.48 -25.17
N PHE A 267 6.41 8.29 -25.76
CA PHE A 267 7.68 7.90 -26.36
C PHE A 267 8.08 8.81 -27.53
N ILE A 268 7.15 9.13 -28.43
CA ILE A 268 7.38 10.06 -29.55
C ILE A 268 7.75 11.45 -29.02
N ARG A 269 7.05 11.96 -28.00
CA ARG A 269 7.40 13.25 -27.38
C ARG A 269 8.79 13.26 -26.76
N SER A 270 9.17 12.17 -26.11
CA SER A 270 10.51 12.03 -25.53
C SER A 270 11.59 11.96 -26.60
N LYS A 271 11.32 11.27 -27.72
CA LYS A 271 12.20 11.26 -28.89
C LYS A 271 12.36 12.64 -29.54
N LYS A 272 11.30 13.43 -29.64
CA LYS A 272 11.35 14.82 -30.14
C LYS A 272 12.18 15.75 -29.24
N TYR A 273 12.35 15.39 -27.96
CA TYR A 273 13.14 16.13 -26.99
C TYR A 273 14.55 15.53 -26.78
N SER A 274 14.98 14.64 -27.68
CA SER A 274 16.29 13.96 -27.64
C SER A 274 16.60 13.23 -26.33
N SER A 275 15.57 12.79 -25.61
CA SER A 275 15.69 12.26 -24.24
C SER A 275 14.93 10.94 -24.08
N VAL A 276 15.04 10.06 -25.08
CA VAL A 276 14.41 8.73 -25.06
C VAL A 276 14.77 8.00 -23.76
N ASN A 277 13.78 7.37 -23.15
CA ASN A 277 13.86 6.72 -21.85
C ASN A 277 13.18 5.35 -21.89
N VAL A 278 13.68 4.43 -21.07
CA VAL A 278 13.08 3.12 -20.79
C VAL A 278 12.15 3.19 -19.59
N TYR A 279 12.32 4.21 -18.75
CA TYR A 279 11.47 4.48 -17.58
C TYR A 279 9.97 4.39 -17.90
N SER A 280 9.49 5.08 -18.94
CA SER A 280 8.07 5.11 -19.30
C SER A 280 7.53 3.72 -19.66
N SER A 281 8.30 2.95 -20.45
CA SER A 281 7.92 1.60 -20.87
C SER A 281 7.86 0.63 -19.68
N LEU A 282 8.81 0.72 -18.75
CA LEU A 282 8.79 -0.09 -17.52
C LEU A 282 7.60 0.28 -16.63
N LEU A 283 7.37 1.57 -16.41
CA LEU A 283 6.22 2.07 -15.66
C LEU A 283 4.91 1.55 -16.24
N TYR A 284 4.77 1.59 -17.57
CA TYR A 284 3.59 1.08 -18.27
C TYR A 284 3.40 -0.42 -18.11
N MET A 285 4.45 -1.23 -18.23
CA MET A 285 4.37 -2.68 -18.02
C MET A 285 3.86 -3.05 -16.62
N PHE A 286 4.40 -2.42 -15.58
CA PHE A 286 3.95 -2.70 -14.21
C PHE A 286 2.50 -2.28 -13.97
N ILE A 287 2.08 -1.12 -14.50
CA ILE A 287 0.68 -0.70 -14.35
C ILE A 287 -0.25 -1.62 -15.16
N SER A 288 0.17 -2.10 -16.32
CA SER A 288 -0.61 -3.04 -17.12
C SER A 288 -0.84 -4.37 -16.40
N LEU A 289 0.15 -4.86 -15.63
CA LEU A 289 0.00 -6.03 -14.76
C LEU A 289 -1.00 -5.79 -13.62
N ILE A 290 -0.98 -4.59 -13.02
CA ILE A 290 -1.95 -4.21 -11.97
C ILE A 290 -3.36 -4.17 -12.56
N ILE A 291 -3.53 -3.51 -13.71
CA ILE A 291 -4.82 -3.44 -14.41
C ILE A 291 -5.29 -4.85 -14.74
N TRP A 292 -4.42 -5.70 -15.28
CA TRP A 292 -4.74 -7.09 -15.61
C TRP A 292 -5.21 -7.88 -14.37
N PHE A 293 -4.52 -7.75 -13.24
CA PHE A 293 -4.92 -8.43 -12.00
C PHE A 293 -6.30 -7.98 -11.51
N ARG A 294 -6.61 -6.67 -11.58
CA ARG A 294 -7.93 -6.14 -11.20
C ARG A 294 -9.03 -6.54 -12.19
N THR A 295 -8.67 -6.60 -13.46
CA THR A 295 -9.47 -7.05 -14.61
C THR A 295 -9.86 -8.52 -14.43
N TYR A 296 -8.90 -9.38 -14.08
CA TYR A 296 -9.12 -10.78 -13.72
C TYR A 296 -10.05 -10.94 -12.50
N GLY A 297 -9.80 -10.18 -11.42
CA GLY A 297 -10.64 -10.19 -10.23
C GLY A 297 -12.08 -9.76 -10.51
N PHE A 298 -12.26 -8.75 -11.37
CA PHE A 298 -13.57 -8.29 -11.80
C PHE A 298 -14.35 -9.39 -12.53
N ILE A 299 -13.78 -10.03 -13.56
CA ILE A 299 -14.45 -11.14 -14.28
C ILE A 299 -14.78 -12.27 -13.33
N THR A 300 -13.83 -12.61 -12.45
CA THR A 300 -14.01 -13.71 -11.51
C THR A 300 -15.20 -13.45 -10.59
N SER A 301 -15.38 -12.22 -10.09
CA SER A 301 -16.56 -11.86 -9.30
C SER A 301 -17.84 -11.77 -10.14
N PHE A 302 -17.70 -11.49 -11.43
CA PHE A 302 -18.80 -11.42 -12.38
C PHE A 302 -19.39 -12.79 -12.75
N LEU A 303 -18.53 -13.78 -13.04
CA LEU A 303 -18.87 -15.14 -13.47
C LEU A 303 -19.11 -16.15 -12.32
N LYS A 304 -18.98 -15.70 -11.07
CA LYS A 304 -18.87 -16.51 -9.84
C LYS A 304 -20.14 -17.24 -9.38
N GLU A 305 -20.87 -17.92 -10.26
CA GLU A 305 -21.86 -18.92 -9.84
C GLU A 305 -21.35 -20.36 -9.90
N ILE A 306 -20.24 -20.64 -10.61
CA ILE A 306 -19.64 -21.97 -10.62
C ILE A 306 -18.19 -21.93 -10.16
N SER A 307 -17.96 -22.52 -8.99
CA SER A 307 -16.65 -22.57 -8.35
C SER A 307 -15.99 -23.93 -8.58
N THR A 308 -15.05 -24.03 -9.52
CA THR A 308 -14.04 -25.11 -9.47
C THR A 308 -13.12 -24.90 -8.28
N ILE A 309 -12.79 -25.97 -7.53
CA ILE A 309 -11.92 -25.93 -6.33
C ILE A 309 -10.60 -25.18 -6.58
N GLY A 310 -10.03 -25.28 -7.80
CA GLY A 310 -8.81 -24.56 -8.19
C GLY A 310 -8.96 -23.04 -8.20
N THR A 311 -10.11 -22.51 -8.63
CA THR A 311 -10.36 -21.05 -8.64
C THR A 311 -10.53 -20.50 -7.23
N ILE A 312 -11.16 -21.25 -6.33
CA ILE A 312 -11.30 -20.88 -4.92
C ILE A 312 -9.91 -20.76 -4.27
N PHE A 313 -9.04 -21.76 -4.48
CA PHE A 313 -7.71 -21.76 -3.89
C PHE A 313 -6.82 -20.64 -4.42
N VAL A 314 -6.78 -20.43 -5.74
CA VAL A 314 -5.96 -19.36 -6.35
C VAL A 314 -6.45 -17.98 -5.92
N ASN A 315 -7.77 -17.76 -5.85
CA ASN A 315 -8.33 -16.50 -5.38
C ASN A 315 -8.03 -16.27 -3.89
N ALA A 316 -8.17 -17.29 -3.05
CA ALA A 316 -7.89 -17.19 -1.62
C ALA A 316 -6.40 -16.90 -1.37
N LEU A 317 -5.51 -17.62 -2.05
CA LEU A 317 -4.06 -17.41 -1.95
C LEU A 317 -3.67 -16.02 -2.48
N GLY A 318 -4.20 -15.62 -3.63
CA GLY A 318 -3.98 -14.30 -4.23
C GLY A 318 -4.45 -13.18 -3.31
N ASN A 319 -5.62 -13.32 -2.69
CA ASN A 319 -6.16 -12.35 -1.74
C ASN A 319 -5.33 -12.27 -0.46
N ILE A 320 -4.88 -13.40 0.11
CA ILE A 320 -3.98 -13.41 1.28
C ILE A 320 -2.66 -12.73 0.95
N LEU A 321 -2.05 -13.10 -0.18
CA LEU A 321 -0.77 -12.54 -0.60
C LEU A 321 -0.88 -11.03 -0.86
N LEU A 322 -1.99 -10.60 -1.47
CA LEU A 322 -2.31 -9.18 -1.65
C LEU A 322 -2.49 -8.49 -0.30
N VAL A 323 -3.23 -9.07 0.66
CA VAL A 323 -3.40 -8.51 2.01
C VAL A 323 -2.06 -8.33 2.70
N ILE A 324 -1.20 -9.35 2.68
CA ILE A 324 0.11 -9.32 3.31
C ILE A 324 0.99 -8.25 2.66
N LEU A 325 1.05 -8.22 1.32
CA LEU A 325 1.81 -7.21 0.59
C LEU A 325 1.28 -5.80 0.89
N THR A 326 -0.04 -5.60 0.85
CA THR A 326 -0.69 -4.31 1.14
C THR A 326 -0.41 -3.88 2.58
N ALA A 327 -0.56 -4.77 3.56
CA ALA A 327 -0.21 -4.52 4.95
C ALA A 327 1.25 -4.06 5.08
N VAL A 328 2.19 -4.78 4.45
CA VAL A 328 3.62 -4.42 4.41
C VAL A 328 3.84 -3.05 3.78
N PHE A 329 3.20 -2.75 2.66
CA PHE A 329 3.34 -1.44 2.00
C PHE A 329 2.75 -0.30 2.83
N ILE A 330 1.59 -0.50 3.47
CA ILE A 330 0.97 0.47 4.40
C ILE A 330 1.86 0.71 5.61
N LEU A 331 2.37 -0.37 6.23
CA LEU A 331 3.28 -0.27 7.36
C LEU A 331 4.50 0.57 6.99
N ARG A 332 5.07 0.33 5.80
CA ARG A 332 6.23 1.08 5.29
C ARG A 332 5.89 2.54 4.93
N MET A 333 4.71 2.81 4.38
CA MET A 333 4.21 4.17 4.08
C MET A 333 4.18 5.01 5.36
N ILE A 334 3.38 4.56 6.32
CA ILE A 334 3.08 5.36 7.52
C ILE A 334 4.38 5.56 8.31
N ALA A 335 5.20 4.52 8.37
CA ALA A 335 6.55 4.59 8.94
C ALA A 335 7.40 5.71 8.31
N LYS A 336 7.38 5.88 6.98
CA LYS A 336 8.16 6.90 6.27
C LYS A 336 7.59 8.30 6.48
N GLU A 337 6.31 8.51 6.21
CA GLU A 337 5.65 9.83 6.30
C GLU A 337 5.65 10.36 7.74
N VAL A 338 5.41 9.49 8.73
CA VAL A 338 5.42 9.92 10.12
C VAL A 338 6.83 10.27 10.60
N LYS A 339 7.87 9.58 10.09
CA LYS A 339 9.27 9.94 10.37
C LYS A 339 9.65 11.29 9.79
N GLU A 340 9.14 11.63 8.60
CA GLU A 340 9.42 12.91 7.92
C GLU A 340 8.68 14.08 8.57
N THR A 341 7.44 13.87 9.04
CA THR A 341 6.61 14.94 9.60
C THR A 341 7.03 15.40 11.00
N LYS A 342 7.88 14.67 11.74
CA LYS A 342 8.38 14.95 13.12
C LYS A 342 7.32 15.32 14.19
N LYS A 343 6.04 15.38 13.84
CA LYS A 343 4.95 15.88 14.68
C LYS A 343 4.32 14.81 15.57
N MET A 344 4.55 13.53 15.28
CA MET A 344 3.96 12.42 16.03
C MET A 344 4.98 11.75 16.95
N ASN A 345 4.54 11.33 18.14
CA ASN A 345 5.37 10.52 19.02
C ASN A 345 5.76 9.21 18.31
N VAL A 346 7.06 8.93 18.21
CA VAL A 346 7.60 7.72 17.53
C VAL A 346 7.02 6.43 18.10
N ASN A 347 6.68 6.44 19.39
CA ASN A 347 6.07 5.31 20.08
C ASN A 347 4.58 5.11 19.76
N ALA A 348 3.89 6.14 19.28
CA ALA A 348 2.49 6.06 18.85
C ALA A 348 2.34 5.38 17.48
N ILE A 349 3.37 5.49 16.63
CA ILE A 349 3.35 5.05 15.23
C ILE A 349 2.98 3.56 15.10
N PRO A 350 3.59 2.61 15.83
CA PRO A 350 3.26 1.19 15.69
C PRO A 350 1.77 0.91 15.91
N PHE A 351 1.17 1.57 16.90
CA PHE A 351 -0.25 1.38 17.24
C PHE A 351 -1.18 1.96 16.18
N LEU A 352 -0.90 3.16 15.66
CA LEU A 352 -1.64 3.73 14.54
C LEU A 352 -1.61 2.78 13.34
N VAL A 353 -0.43 2.23 13.06
CA VAL A 353 -0.26 1.35 11.91
C VAL A 353 -0.98 0.02 12.11
N PHE A 354 -0.91 -0.59 13.30
CA PHE A 354 -1.68 -1.79 13.61
C PHE A 354 -3.18 -1.56 13.46
N ALA A 355 -3.70 -0.43 13.95
CA ALA A 355 -5.11 -0.07 13.80
C ALA A 355 -5.49 0.06 12.31
N LEU A 356 -4.70 0.77 11.50
CA LEU A 356 -4.98 0.95 10.07
C LEU A 356 -4.92 -0.34 9.26
N VAL A 357 -3.90 -1.18 9.50
CA VAL A 357 -3.81 -2.47 8.82
C VAL A 357 -4.94 -3.39 9.25
N LEU A 358 -5.29 -3.41 10.54
CA LEU A 358 -6.38 -4.25 11.03
C LEU A 358 -7.75 -3.79 10.48
N MET A 359 -7.98 -2.47 10.36
CA MET A 359 -9.18 -1.95 9.68
C MET A 359 -9.23 -2.36 8.21
N TYR A 360 -8.10 -2.36 7.50
CA TYR A 360 -8.02 -2.84 6.13
C TYR A 360 -8.37 -4.34 6.02
N VAL A 361 -7.79 -5.19 6.88
CA VAL A 361 -8.08 -6.63 6.90
C VAL A 361 -9.54 -6.88 7.27
N ALA A 362 -10.05 -6.19 8.29
CA ALA A 362 -11.44 -6.27 8.72
C ALA A 362 -12.40 -5.87 7.60
N GLY A 363 -12.10 -4.76 6.88
CA GLY A 363 -12.87 -4.36 5.70
C GLY A 363 -12.88 -5.42 4.63
N GLN A 364 -11.74 -6.03 4.30
CA GLN A 364 -11.69 -7.10 3.33
C GLN A 364 -12.50 -8.34 3.77
N VAL A 365 -12.45 -8.71 5.05
CA VAL A 365 -13.24 -9.83 5.59
C VAL A 365 -14.73 -9.51 5.58
N VAL A 366 -15.13 -8.30 5.96
CA VAL A 366 -16.52 -7.81 5.87
C VAL A 366 -17.05 -7.91 4.45
N LEU A 367 -16.22 -7.56 3.46
CA LEU A 367 -16.56 -7.71 2.04
C LEU A 367 -16.76 -9.17 1.64
N ILE A 368 -15.87 -10.06 2.07
CA ILE A 368 -15.96 -11.50 1.80
C ILE A 368 -17.22 -12.11 2.45
N LEU A 369 -17.56 -11.66 3.66
CA LEU A 369 -18.71 -12.17 4.42
C LEU A 369 -20.05 -11.55 3.97
N GLY A 370 -20.04 -10.49 3.14
CA GLY A 370 -21.25 -9.91 2.55
C GLY A 370 -22.23 -9.37 3.58
N SER A 371 -21.77 -8.57 4.55
CA SER A 371 -22.62 -8.14 5.67
C SER A 371 -23.61 -7.02 5.33
N VAL A 372 -23.49 -6.34 4.18
CA VAL A 372 -24.34 -5.17 3.82
C VAL A 372 -24.86 -5.18 2.38
N THR A 373 -24.21 -5.89 1.47
CA THR A 373 -24.60 -6.05 0.05
C THR A 373 -24.14 -7.44 -0.42
N THR A 374 -24.64 -7.91 -1.56
CA THR A 374 -24.11 -9.16 -2.15
C THR A 374 -22.60 -8.99 -2.36
N THR A 375 -21.80 -9.96 -1.90
CA THR A 375 -20.32 -9.96 -2.03
C THR A 375 -19.88 -9.62 -3.47
N LYS A 376 -20.64 -10.10 -4.45
CA LYS A 376 -20.53 -9.79 -5.88
C LYS A 376 -20.56 -8.29 -6.19
N GLN A 377 -21.51 -7.54 -5.65
CA GLN A 377 -21.65 -6.09 -5.93
C GLN A 377 -20.45 -5.30 -5.41
N VAL A 378 -19.96 -5.59 -4.20
CA VAL A 378 -18.84 -4.80 -3.67
C VAL A 378 -17.53 -5.15 -4.34
N ASP A 379 -17.28 -6.42 -4.66
CA ASP A 379 -16.11 -6.81 -5.44
C ASP A 379 -16.11 -6.13 -6.81
N ILE A 380 -17.27 -6.06 -7.48
CA ILE A 380 -17.44 -5.35 -8.76
C ILE A 380 -17.10 -3.87 -8.58
N VAL A 381 -17.67 -3.19 -7.57
CA VAL A 381 -17.43 -1.76 -7.32
C VAL A 381 -15.97 -1.49 -6.97
N ASN A 382 -15.39 -2.27 -6.06
CA ASN A 382 -13.99 -2.13 -5.65
C ASN A 382 -13.04 -2.33 -6.83
N ASN A 383 -13.18 -3.43 -7.58
CA ASN A 383 -12.33 -3.70 -8.73
C ASN A 383 -12.51 -2.62 -9.83
N SER A 384 -13.73 -2.09 -10.01
CA SER A 384 -14.00 -0.97 -10.93
C SER A 384 -13.30 0.30 -10.50
N ILE A 385 -13.44 0.71 -9.23
CA ILE A 385 -12.79 1.92 -8.70
C ILE A 385 -11.28 1.80 -8.85
N LEU A 386 -10.70 0.65 -8.55
CA LEU A 386 -9.25 0.44 -8.64
C LEU A 386 -8.76 0.37 -10.08
N LEU A 387 -9.53 -0.20 -10.99
CA LEU A 387 -9.24 -0.18 -12.41
C LEU A 387 -9.24 1.26 -12.95
N VAL A 388 -10.32 2.00 -12.72
CA VAL A 388 -10.44 3.41 -13.14
C VAL A 388 -9.33 4.26 -12.52
N SER A 389 -9.10 4.11 -11.21
CA SER A 389 -8.04 4.84 -10.50
C SER A 389 -6.67 4.52 -11.09
N SER A 390 -6.37 3.26 -11.42
CA SER A 390 -5.08 2.86 -12.00
C SER A 390 -4.85 3.44 -13.39
N VAL A 391 -5.91 3.50 -14.21
CA VAL A 391 -5.84 4.08 -15.56
C VAL A 391 -5.68 5.60 -15.51
N VAL A 392 -6.52 6.30 -14.74
CA VAL A 392 -6.41 7.75 -14.54
C VAL A 392 -5.03 8.10 -13.97
N TYR A 393 -4.60 7.32 -12.98
CA TYR A 393 -3.28 7.45 -12.40
C TYR A 393 -2.17 7.27 -13.44
N TYR A 394 -2.20 6.23 -14.27
CA TYR A 394 -1.21 6.05 -15.35
C TYR A 394 -1.16 7.24 -16.29
N ILE A 395 -2.30 7.67 -16.83
CA ILE A 395 -2.37 8.76 -17.83
C ILE A 395 -1.78 10.04 -17.24
N TRP A 396 -2.23 10.42 -16.05
CA TRP A 396 -1.77 11.64 -15.39
C TRP A 396 -0.31 11.54 -14.92
N TYR A 397 0.04 10.47 -14.21
CA TYR A 397 1.34 10.33 -13.56
C TYR A 397 2.48 10.12 -14.56
N SER A 398 2.27 9.31 -15.60
CA SER A 398 3.29 9.06 -16.63
C SER A 398 3.74 10.36 -17.30
N GLN A 399 2.82 11.25 -17.64
CA GLN A 399 3.17 12.56 -18.19
C GLN A 399 3.87 13.44 -17.15
N TYR A 400 3.31 13.52 -15.93
CA TYR A 400 3.86 14.34 -14.85
C TYR A 400 5.32 13.97 -14.54
N ILE A 401 5.62 12.68 -14.39
CA ILE A 401 6.96 12.25 -13.99
C ILE A 401 7.98 12.42 -15.13
N LEU A 402 7.58 12.19 -16.38
CA LEU A 402 8.45 12.45 -17.54
C LEU A 402 8.76 13.95 -17.68
N GLN A 403 7.80 14.82 -17.34
CA GLN A 403 8.03 16.27 -17.27
C GLN A 403 9.00 16.64 -16.14
N ARG A 404 8.85 16.00 -14.96
CA ARG A 404 9.70 16.26 -13.81
C ARG A 404 11.15 15.84 -14.06
N MET A 405 11.34 14.68 -14.69
CA MET A 405 12.64 14.10 -15.05
C MET A 405 13.24 14.69 -16.34
N ASN A 406 12.63 15.72 -16.93
CA ASN A 406 13.08 16.38 -18.16
C ASN A 406 13.13 15.46 -19.40
N TYR A 407 12.37 14.36 -19.41
CA TYR A 407 12.21 13.49 -20.57
C TYR A 407 11.23 14.03 -21.61
N ILE A 408 10.34 14.95 -21.23
CA ILE A 408 9.48 15.67 -22.18
C ILE A 408 9.41 17.14 -21.77
N LYS A 409 9.25 18.03 -22.76
CA LYS A 409 9.11 19.47 -22.51
C LYS A 409 7.94 19.73 -21.55
N ARG A 410 8.21 20.44 -20.46
CA ARG A 410 7.20 20.92 -19.53
C ARG A 410 6.31 21.93 -20.25
N THR A 411 5.00 21.71 -20.17
CA THR A 411 3.99 22.60 -20.76
C THR A 411 3.34 23.51 -19.73
N ARG A 412 3.56 23.24 -18.44
CA ARG A 412 3.03 24.01 -17.31
C ARG A 412 4.14 24.13 -16.26
N TYR A 413 4.33 25.31 -15.73
CA TYR A 413 5.25 25.60 -14.63
C TYR A 413 4.44 26.04 -13.42
N THR A 414 4.82 25.60 -12.23
CA THR A 414 4.20 26.13 -11.00
C THR A 414 4.70 27.55 -10.75
N ILE A 415 3.89 28.37 -10.08
CA ILE A 415 4.27 29.76 -9.76
C ILE A 415 5.57 29.80 -8.95
N LYS A 416 5.76 28.86 -8.02
CA LYS A 416 6.97 28.72 -7.21
C LYS A 416 8.22 28.48 -8.07
N GLU A 417 8.11 27.65 -9.11
CA GLU A 417 9.20 27.38 -10.05
C GLU A 417 9.46 28.59 -10.98
N ILE A 418 8.41 29.27 -11.45
CA ILE A 418 8.54 30.49 -12.27
C ILE A 418 9.26 31.58 -11.46
N LYS A 419 8.87 31.77 -10.20
CA LYS A 419 9.54 32.69 -9.27
C LYS A 419 11.00 32.29 -9.09
N GLY A 420 11.29 31.02 -8.80
CA GLY A 420 12.66 30.52 -8.65
C GLY A 420 13.55 30.83 -9.85
N VAL A 421 13.10 30.52 -11.06
CA VAL A 421 13.87 30.77 -12.30
C VAL A 421 14.07 32.27 -12.55
N ILE A 422 13.04 33.09 -12.32
CA ILE A 422 13.15 34.54 -12.54
C ILE A 422 14.02 35.20 -11.47
N THR A 423 13.93 34.76 -10.21
CA THR A 423 14.79 35.24 -9.13
C THR A 423 16.25 34.85 -9.38
N GLU A 424 16.52 33.60 -9.78
CA GLU A 424 17.87 33.14 -10.15
C GLU A 424 18.43 33.92 -11.36
N PHE A 425 17.58 34.21 -12.34
CA PHE A 425 17.96 35.04 -13.50
C PHE A 425 18.23 36.50 -13.09
N ALA A 426 17.42 37.08 -12.20
CA ALA A 426 17.63 38.42 -11.68
C ALA A 426 18.90 38.51 -10.82
N GLU A 427 19.21 37.49 -10.02
CA GLU A 427 20.45 37.41 -9.25
C GLU A 427 21.68 37.30 -10.17
N ASN A 428 21.63 36.51 -11.23
CA ASN A 428 22.71 36.46 -12.22
C ASN A 428 22.87 37.78 -12.99
N LEU A 429 21.79 38.53 -13.18
CA LEU A 429 21.82 39.87 -13.79
C LEU A 429 22.27 40.96 -12.83
N LYS A 430 22.23 40.77 -11.50
CA LYS A 430 22.77 41.76 -10.55
C LYS A 430 24.24 42.06 -10.78
N GLU A 431 25.01 41.07 -11.23
CA GLU A 431 26.45 41.22 -11.47
C GLU A 431 26.77 41.86 -12.84
N THR A 432 25.88 41.72 -13.83
CA THR A 432 26.13 42.10 -15.23
C THR A 432 25.29 43.28 -15.73
N ALA A 433 24.07 43.47 -15.20
CA ALA A 433 23.14 44.54 -15.56
C ALA A 433 22.15 44.84 -14.39
N PRO A 434 22.58 45.59 -13.36
CA PRO A 434 21.79 45.79 -12.12
C PRO A 434 20.42 46.44 -12.35
N SER A 435 20.34 47.38 -13.30
CA SER A 435 19.10 48.09 -13.64
C SER A 435 18.07 47.21 -14.37
N GLU A 436 18.51 46.14 -15.03
CA GLU A 436 17.63 45.16 -15.65
C GLU A 436 17.11 44.15 -14.60
N SER A 437 17.94 43.77 -13.64
CA SER A 437 17.52 42.95 -12.48
C SER A 437 16.37 43.59 -11.70
N GLU A 438 16.44 44.90 -11.40
CA GLU A 438 15.36 45.61 -10.68
C GLU A 438 14.05 45.67 -11.48
N LYS A 439 14.14 45.85 -12.80
CA LYS A 439 12.96 45.84 -13.69
C LYS A 439 12.30 44.46 -13.74
N ILE A 440 13.10 43.39 -13.74
CA ILE A 440 12.59 42.02 -13.76
C ILE A 440 11.91 41.66 -12.43
N ASN A 441 12.51 42.03 -11.30
CA ASN A 441 11.92 41.79 -9.98
C ASN A 441 10.62 42.57 -9.76
N SER A 442 10.57 43.85 -10.15
CA SER A 442 9.33 44.65 -10.05
C SER A 442 8.23 44.16 -10.99
N ALA A 443 8.59 43.68 -12.19
CA ALA A 443 7.65 43.04 -13.09
C ALA A 443 7.10 41.71 -12.52
N LEU A 444 7.94 40.92 -11.85
CA LEU A 444 7.53 39.70 -11.17
C LEU A 444 6.53 40.00 -10.04
N GLU A 445 6.81 40.98 -9.19
CA GLU A 445 5.90 41.41 -8.12
C GLU A 445 4.56 41.87 -8.68
N THR A 446 4.59 42.64 -9.78
CA THR A 446 3.37 43.11 -10.46
C THR A 446 2.53 41.94 -10.99
N ILE A 447 3.17 40.89 -11.54
CA ILE A 447 2.47 39.69 -12.03
C ILE A 447 1.86 38.89 -10.89
N LEU A 448 2.57 38.74 -9.76
CA LEU A 448 2.09 38.03 -8.57
C LEU A 448 0.88 38.74 -7.94
N ILE A 449 0.94 40.08 -7.83
CA ILE A 449 -0.15 40.92 -7.33
C ILE A 449 -1.37 40.85 -8.27
N LYS A 450 -1.15 40.96 -9.60
CA LYS A 450 -2.23 40.91 -10.60
C LYS A 450 -3.00 39.59 -10.59
N HIS A 451 -2.35 38.49 -10.22
CA HIS A 451 -2.98 37.17 -10.15
C HIS A 451 -3.48 36.79 -8.75
N LYS A 452 -3.47 37.71 -7.77
CA LYS A 452 -3.90 37.47 -6.38
C LYS A 452 -3.25 36.22 -5.75
N ILE A 453 -1.97 36.01 -6.00
CA ILE A 453 -1.25 34.89 -5.40
C ILE A 453 -0.71 35.38 -4.06
N GLU A 454 -1.28 34.91 -2.94
CA GLU A 454 -0.79 35.27 -1.61
C GLU A 454 0.52 34.54 -1.29
N GLU A 455 1.39 35.15 -0.48
CA GLU A 455 2.65 34.54 -0.04
C GLU A 455 2.47 33.19 0.67
N LYS A 456 1.28 32.94 1.23
CA LYS A 456 0.88 31.68 1.86
C LYS A 456 0.61 30.55 0.86
N ASP A 457 0.26 30.86 -0.38
CA ASP A 457 0.09 29.86 -1.45
C ASP A 457 1.45 29.42 -2.05
N ILE A 458 2.54 30.01 -1.56
CA ILE A 458 3.92 29.85 -2.06
C ILE A 458 4.78 29.00 -1.10
N SER A 459 4.40 28.87 0.18
CA SER A 459 5.16 28.16 1.21
C SER A 459 5.08 26.65 1.08
#